data_AF-A0A0F9G1A6-F1
#
_entry.id   AF-A0A0F9G1A6-F1
#
_cell.length_a   1.000
_cell.length_b   1.000
_cell.length_c   1.000
_cell.angle_alpha   90.00
_cell.angle_beta   90.00
_cell.angle_gamma   90.00
#
_symmetry.space_group_name_H-M   'P 1'
#
loop_
_entity.id
_entity.type
_entity.pdbx_description
1 polymer ?
#
loop_
_entity_poly.entity_id
_entity_poly.type
_entity_poly.pdbx_seq_one_letter_code
_entity_poly.pdbx_strand_id
1 'polypeptide(L)'
;QLRQSQKMEAVGRLAGGVAHDFNNLLTAMLGYSEMLIADPGLNDSQRKYIEEIKKASERAASLTQQLLAFSRKQILKPKILNINTLVTDIKKMLHRLIGEDIHLISILDSKLGVIKADPGQIEQIIMNLVVNARDAMPKGGKLTIETQNVYLDEEYSKAHADVQPGWYVMLAVSDTGHGMDEETKEAYF
;
A
#
# COMPACT_ATOMS: atom_id res chain seq x y z
N GLN A 1 -9.02 -24.64 6.29
CA GLN A 1 -8.75 -23.72 5.16
C GLN A 1 -10.01 -23.39 4.32
N LEU A 2 -10.79 -24.35 3.81
CA LEU A 2 -12.00 -24.08 2.99
C LEU A 2 -13.07 -23.20 3.69
N ARG A 3 -13.32 -23.43 4.98
CA ARG A 3 -14.30 -22.68 5.78
C ARG A 3 -13.88 -21.23 6.08
N GLN A 4 -12.58 -20.95 6.13
CA GLN A 4 -12.02 -19.61 6.36
C GLN A 4 -12.04 -18.81 5.06
N SER A 5 -11.72 -19.46 3.93
CA SER A 5 -11.86 -18.89 2.57
C SER A 5 -13.30 -18.49 2.24
N GLN A 6 -14.30 -19.31 2.61
CA GLN A 6 -15.73 -18.97 2.40
C GLN A 6 -16.22 -17.83 3.30
N LYS A 7 -15.72 -17.75 4.55
CA LYS A 7 -16.06 -16.65 5.46
C LYS A 7 -15.49 -15.31 4.96
N MET A 8 -14.25 -15.34 4.47
CA MET A 8 -13.59 -14.21 3.82
C MET A 8 -14.30 -13.79 2.52
N GLU A 9 -14.82 -14.76 1.75
CA GLU A 9 -15.59 -14.50 0.52
C GLU A 9 -16.92 -13.78 0.79
N ALA A 10 -17.63 -14.14 1.86
CA ALA A 10 -18.86 -13.46 2.26
C ALA A 10 -18.59 -12.02 2.73
N VAL A 11 -17.50 -11.79 3.48
CA VAL A 11 -17.05 -10.46 3.91
C VAL A 11 -16.65 -9.60 2.71
N GLY A 12 -15.94 -10.17 1.74
CA GLY A 12 -15.49 -9.47 0.53
C GLY A 12 -16.63 -8.96 -0.36
N ARG A 13 -17.69 -9.76 -0.58
CA ARG A 13 -18.85 -9.31 -1.39
C ARG A 13 -19.68 -8.24 -0.69
N LEU A 14 -19.89 -8.37 0.63
CA LEU A 14 -20.63 -7.37 1.42
C LEU A 14 -19.86 -6.04 1.51
N ALA A 15 -18.54 -6.11 1.74
CA ALA A 15 -17.70 -4.92 1.80
C ALA A 15 -17.63 -4.17 0.46
N GLY A 16 -17.67 -4.86 -0.68
CA GLY A 16 -17.69 -4.23 -2.01
C GLY A 16 -18.89 -3.31 -2.26
N GLY A 17 -20.09 -3.79 -1.92
CA GLY A 17 -21.33 -3.01 -2.05
C GLY A 17 -21.42 -1.86 -1.05
N VAL A 18 -21.15 -2.15 0.23
CA VAL A 18 -21.20 -1.15 1.31
C VAL A 18 -20.17 -0.03 1.09
N ALA A 19 -18.97 -0.38 0.63
CA ALA A 19 -17.92 0.61 0.43
C ALA A 19 -18.09 1.42 -0.86
N HIS A 20 -18.79 0.91 -1.87
CA HIS A 20 -19.24 1.74 -3.00
C HIS A 20 -20.20 2.83 -2.51
N ASP A 21 -21.18 2.48 -1.68
CA ASP A 21 -22.15 3.44 -1.15
C ASP A 21 -21.48 4.44 -0.18
N PHE A 22 -20.51 4.00 0.61
CA PHE A 22 -19.67 4.89 1.42
C PHE A 22 -18.89 5.88 0.57
N ASN A 23 -18.27 5.44 -0.54
CA ASN A 23 -17.58 6.35 -1.46
C ASN A 23 -18.54 7.37 -2.08
N ASN A 24 -19.78 6.99 -2.39
CA ASN A 24 -20.79 7.93 -2.90
C ASN A 24 -21.12 9.02 -1.86
N LEU A 25 -21.31 8.62 -0.60
CA LEU A 25 -21.56 9.56 0.49
C LEU A 25 -20.36 10.49 0.73
N LEU A 26 -19.14 9.94 0.75
CA LEU A 26 -17.92 10.73 0.92
C LEU A 26 -17.68 11.70 -0.23
N THR A 27 -17.98 11.29 -1.47
CA THR A 27 -17.91 12.17 -2.64
C THR A 27 -18.86 13.36 -2.50
N ALA A 28 -20.09 13.13 -2.02
CA ALA A 28 -21.04 14.20 -1.77
C ALA A 28 -20.57 15.14 -0.63
N MET A 29 -20.06 14.58 0.47
CA MET A 29 -19.52 15.38 1.59
C MET A 29 -18.36 16.26 1.14
N LEU A 30 -17.40 15.69 0.40
CA LEU A 30 -16.26 16.45 -0.15
C LEU A 30 -16.74 17.56 -1.08
N GLY A 31 -17.67 17.25 -1.99
CA GLY A 31 -18.24 18.25 -2.90
C GLY A 31 -18.93 19.40 -2.18
N TYR A 32 -19.74 19.10 -1.15
CA TYR A 32 -20.39 20.15 -0.34
C TYR A 32 -19.37 20.95 0.47
N SER A 33 -18.34 20.32 1.05
CA SER A 33 -17.28 21.02 1.76
C SER A 33 -16.51 21.97 0.84
N GLU A 34 -16.19 21.55 -0.38
CA GLU A 34 -15.50 22.38 -1.37
C GLU A 34 -16.37 23.55 -1.84
N MET A 35 -17.66 23.31 -2.10
CA MET A 35 -18.62 24.36 -2.45
C MET A 35 -18.76 25.40 -1.34
N LEU A 36 -18.86 24.95 -0.09
CA LEU A 36 -18.95 25.88 1.05
C LEU A 36 -17.65 26.66 1.23
N ILE A 37 -16.47 26.02 1.18
CA ILE A 37 -15.17 26.72 1.30
C ILE A 37 -15.01 27.81 0.24
N ALA A 38 -15.58 27.62 -0.95
CA ALA A 38 -15.58 28.60 -2.03
C ALA A 38 -16.50 29.81 -1.80
N ASP A 39 -17.40 29.76 -0.81
CA ASP A 39 -18.29 30.87 -0.46
C ASP A 39 -17.51 31.99 0.27
N PRO A 40 -17.46 33.21 -0.31
CA PRO A 40 -16.81 34.36 0.31
C PRO A 40 -17.56 34.90 1.55
N GLY A 41 -18.80 34.47 1.81
CA GLY A 41 -19.61 34.87 2.95
C GLY A 41 -19.29 34.16 4.27
N LEU A 42 -18.43 33.13 4.24
CA LEU A 42 -18.04 32.39 5.45
C LEU A 42 -17.10 33.19 6.34
N ASN A 43 -17.37 33.19 7.65
CA ASN A 43 -16.40 33.68 8.63
C ASN A 43 -15.28 32.64 8.87
N ASP A 44 -14.17 33.10 9.46
CA ASP A 44 -12.96 32.28 9.66
C ASP A 44 -13.21 31.02 10.49
N SER A 45 -14.09 31.08 11.47
CA SER A 45 -14.43 29.94 12.34
C SER A 45 -15.21 28.87 11.56
N GLN A 46 -16.20 29.29 10.77
CA GLN A 46 -16.97 28.38 9.91
C GLN A 46 -16.08 27.74 8.84
N ARG A 47 -15.21 28.53 8.20
CA ARG A 47 -14.23 28.03 7.23
C ARG A 47 -13.34 26.95 7.84
N LYS A 48 -12.81 27.18 9.05
CA LYS A 48 -12.00 26.20 9.78
C LYS A 48 -12.75 24.90 10.07
N TYR A 49 -14.02 24.96 10.50
CA TYR A 49 -14.80 23.74 10.73
C TYR A 49 -15.06 22.95 9.44
N ILE A 50 -15.31 23.64 8.32
CA ILE A 50 -15.57 22.99 7.04
C ILE A 50 -14.29 22.34 6.48
N GLU A 51 -13.13 22.97 6.69
CA GLU A 51 -11.83 22.38 6.36
C GLU A 51 -11.56 21.10 7.16
N GLU A 52 -11.91 21.06 8.45
CA GLU A 52 -11.78 19.83 9.26
C GLU A 52 -12.75 18.73 8.82
N ILE A 53 -13.98 19.07 8.41
CA ILE A 53 -14.91 18.13 7.78
C ILE A 53 -14.30 17.56 6.49
N LYS A 54 -13.75 18.42 5.63
CA LYS A 54 -13.09 17.99 4.40
C LYS A 54 -11.96 17.00 4.67
N LYS A 55 -11.05 17.34 5.60
CA LYS A 55 -9.94 16.44 5.99
C LYS A 55 -10.43 15.11 6.55
N ALA A 56 -11.50 15.12 7.36
CA ALA A 56 -12.08 13.90 7.89
C ALA A 56 -12.69 13.02 6.78
N SER A 57 -13.37 13.62 5.80
CA SER A 57 -13.91 12.91 4.64
C SER A 57 -12.81 12.33 3.74
N GLU A 58 -11.71 13.06 3.52
CA GLU A 58 -10.53 12.56 2.78
C GLU A 58 -9.90 11.35 3.47
N ARG A 59 -9.74 11.40 4.81
CA ARG A 59 -9.25 10.26 5.60
C ARG A 59 -10.18 9.06 5.53
N ALA A 60 -11.49 9.27 5.64
CA ALA A 60 -12.48 8.21 5.54
C ALA A 60 -12.51 7.56 4.15
N ALA A 61 -12.29 8.34 3.07
CA ALA A 61 -12.18 7.82 1.71
C ALA A 61 -10.96 6.91 1.55
N SER A 62 -9.80 7.35 2.08
CA SER A 62 -8.58 6.53 2.10
C SER A 62 -8.78 5.19 2.82
N LEU A 63 -9.36 5.22 4.03
CA LEU A 63 -9.71 4.01 4.79
C LEU A 63 -10.66 3.08 4.04
N THR A 64 -11.68 3.64 3.39
CA THR A 64 -12.65 2.88 2.59
C THR A 64 -11.99 2.24 1.37
N GLN A 65 -11.07 2.94 0.71
CA GLN A 65 -10.29 2.40 -0.40
C GLN A 65 -9.36 1.26 0.04
N GLN A 66 -8.70 1.39 1.19
CA GLN A 66 -7.88 0.34 1.78
C GLN A 66 -8.72 -0.91 2.10
N LEU A 67 -9.91 -0.72 2.67
CA LEU A 67 -10.83 -1.82 2.99
C LEU A 67 -11.36 -2.50 1.72
N LEU A 68 -11.66 -1.73 0.68
CA LEU A 68 -12.04 -2.24 -0.65
C LEU A 68 -10.91 -2.99 -1.36
N ALA A 69 -9.67 -2.52 -1.23
CA ALA A 69 -8.51 -3.21 -1.78
C ALA A 69 -8.34 -4.60 -1.14
N PHE A 70 -8.66 -4.71 0.16
CA PHE A 70 -8.68 -5.97 0.89
C PHE A 70 -9.88 -6.87 0.53
N SER A 71 -11.05 -6.28 0.24
CA SER A 71 -12.30 -7.00 -0.03
C SER A 71 -12.47 -7.45 -1.48
N ARG A 72 -11.90 -6.72 -2.45
CA ARG A 72 -12.03 -7.09 -3.87
C ARG A 72 -11.24 -8.36 -4.13
N LYS A 73 -11.95 -9.44 -4.46
CA LYS A 73 -11.48 -10.39 -5.47
C LYS A 73 -11.21 -9.59 -6.75
N GLN A 74 -10.07 -8.91 -6.86
CA GLN A 74 -9.50 -8.66 -8.17
C GLN A 74 -9.33 -10.05 -8.79
N ILE A 75 -9.94 -10.26 -9.96
CA ILE A 75 -9.62 -11.44 -10.76
C ILE A 75 -8.12 -11.33 -11.04
N LEU A 76 -7.32 -12.11 -10.32
CA LEU A 76 -5.88 -12.17 -10.55
C LEU A 76 -5.69 -12.50 -12.03
N LYS A 77 -4.82 -11.76 -12.69
CA LYS A 77 -4.34 -12.06 -14.03
C LYS A 77 -2.86 -12.39 -13.94
N PRO A 78 -2.48 -13.57 -13.39
CA PRO A 78 -1.09 -13.93 -13.26
C PRO A 78 -0.41 -13.94 -14.62
N LYS A 79 0.73 -13.26 -14.70
CA LYS A 79 1.62 -13.24 -15.85
C LYS A 79 3.00 -13.66 -15.39
N ILE A 80 3.80 -14.19 -16.31
CA ILE A 80 5.24 -14.30 -16.09
C ILE A 80 5.79 -12.89 -16.22
N LEU A 81 6.42 -12.36 -15.16
CA LEU A 81 6.94 -11.01 -15.14
C LEU A 81 8.33 -10.94 -14.48
N ASN A 82 9.09 -9.92 -14.89
CA ASN A 82 10.33 -9.53 -14.25
C ASN A 82 10.04 -8.34 -13.31
N ILE A 83 10.35 -8.49 -12.02
CA ILE A 83 10.07 -7.46 -11.00
C ILE A 83 10.87 -6.19 -11.27
N ASN A 84 12.08 -6.27 -11.83
CA ASN A 84 12.89 -5.08 -12.14
C ASN A 84 12.20 -4.17 -13.13
N THR A 85 11.53 -4.73 -14.14
CA THR A 85 10.77 -3.96 -15.12
C THR A 85 9.64 -3.20 -14.42
N LEU A 86 8.89 -3.89 -13.56
CA LEU A 86 7.81 -3.30 -12.79
C LEU A 86 8.28 -2.14 -11.90
N VAL A 87 9.36 -2.35 -11.13
CA VAL A 87 9.97 -1.32 -10.26
C VAL A 87 10.42 -0.11 -11.08
N THR A 88 10.98 -0.35 -12.27
CA THR A 88 11.42 0.72 -13.17
C THR A 88 10.24 1.53 -13.72
N ASP A 89 9.16 0.85 -14.11
CA ASP A 89 7.97 1.48 -14.68
C ASP A 89 7.26 2.40 -13.67
N ILE A 90 7.18 1.98 -12.41
CA ILE A 90 6.54 2.78 -11.34
C ILE A 90 7.47 3.81 -10.70
N LYS A 91 8.78 3.79 -11.00
CA LYS A 91 9.79 4.65 -10.32
C LYS A 91 9.44 6.14 -10.33
N LYS A 92 8.94 6.66 -11.45
CA LYS A 92 8.51 8.07 -11.56
C LYS A 92 7.32 8.38 -10.64
N MET A 93 6.39 7.45 -10.52
CA MET A 93 5.24 7.57 -9.61
C MET A 93 5.70 7.54 -8.16
N LEU A 94 6.58 6.61 -7.80
CA LEU A 94 7.15 6.49 -6.45
C LEU A 94 7.85 7.78 -6.03
N HIS A 95 8.65 8.38 -6.92
CA HIS A 95 9.33 9.65 -6.65
C HIS A 95 8.36 10.79 -6.34
N ARG A 96 7.17 10.83 -6.96
CA ARG A 96 6.14 11.83 -6.66
C ARG A 96 5.46 11.57 -5.32
N LEU A 97 5.31 10.30 -4.96
CA LEU A 97 4.60 9.88 -3.74
C LEU A 97 5.40 10.17 -2.46
N ILE A 98 6.72 10.01 -2.52
CA ILE A 98 7.63 10.16 -1.37
C ILE A 98 8.08 11.60 -1.13
N GLY A 99 7.95 12.50 -2.11
CA GLY A 99 8.40 13.88 -2.01
C GLY A 99 9.90 14.06 -2.31
N GLU A 100 10.38 15.30 -2.21
CA GLU A 100 11.76 15.66 -2.59
C GLU A 100 12.79 15.37 -1.49
N ASP A 101 12.34 15.28 -0.23
CA ASP A 101 13.21 15.07 0.93
C ASP A 101 13.66 13.61 1.11
N ILE A 102 13.11 12.68 0.34
CA ILE A 102 13.45 11.25 0.40
C ILE A 102 14.18 10.83 -0.87
N HIS A 103 15.41 10.34 -0.69
CA HIS A 103 16.21 9.83 -1.79
C HIS A 103 15.86 8.37 -2.11
N LEU A 104 15.26 8.14 -3.28
CA LEU A 104 14.92 6.81 -3.78
C LEU A 104 16.07 6.14 -4.52
N ILE A 105 16.55 5.02 -3.99
CA ILE A 105 17.59 4.16 -4.58
C ILE A 105 16.96 2.85 -5.05
N SER A 106 17.41 2.34 -6.19
CA SER A 106 17.02 1.02 -6.69
C SER A 106 18.27 0.17 -6.92
N ILE A 107 18.36 -0.97 -6.24
CA ILE A 107 19.45 -1.95 -6.37
C ILE A 107 18.87 -3.21 -7.00
N LEU A 108 18.93 -3.29 -8.33
CA LEU A 108 18.22 -4.33 -9.07
C LEU A 108 19.20 -5.35 -9.64
N ASP A 109 19.07 -6.63 -9.25
CA ASP A 109 19.89 -7.70 -9.82
C ASP A 109 19.59 -7.86 -11.31
N SER A 110 20.58 -7.57 -12.16
CA SER A 110 20.47 -7.70 -13.63
C SER A 110 20.12 -9.12 -14.12
N LYS A 111 20.36 -10.14 -13.30
CA LYS A 111 20.08 -11.56 -13.58
C LYS A 111 18.89 -12.09 -12.79
N LEU A 112 18.00 -11.21 -12.32
CA LEU A 112 16.82 -11.60 -11.56
C LEU A 112 15.95 -12.60 -12.34
N GLY A 113 15.53 -13.68 -11.66
CA GLY A 113 14.55 -14.62 -12.18
C GLY A 113 13.19 -13.97 -12.45
N VAL A 114 12.36 -14.64 -13.23
CA VAL A 114 10.96 -14.25 -13.46
C VAL A 114 10.03 -14.96 -12.49
N ILE A 115 8.95 -14.28 -12.11
CA ILE A 115 7.91 -14.84 -11.25
C ILE A 115 6.58 -14.90 -11.98
N LYS A 116 5.68 -15.77 -11.51
CA LYS A 116 4.29 -15.83 -11.98
C LYS A 116 3.38 -15.13 -10.97
N ALA A 117 3.02 -13.87 -11.22
CA ALA A 117 2.16 -13.09 -10.33
C ALA A 117 1.30 -12.09 -11.12
N ASP A 118 0.32 -11.48 -10.46
CA ASP A 118 -0.44 -10.37 -11.04
C ASP A 118 0.38 -9.07 -10.90
N PRO A 119 0.70 -8.35 -11.99
CA PRO A 119 1.50 -7.13 -11.91
C PRO A 119 0.89 -6.06 -10.99
N GLY A 120 -0.42 -5.87 -11.04
CA GLY A 120 -1.11 -4.85 -10.24
C GLY A 120 -1.05 -5.15 -8.75
N GLN A 121 -1.06 -6.43 -8.37
CA GLN A 121 -0.86 -6.84 -6.97
C GLN A 121 0.56 -6.55 -6.49
N ILE A 122 1.59 -6.81 -7.31
CA ILE A 122 2.98 -6.51 -6.94
C ILE A 122 3.19 -4.99 -6.86
N GLU A 123 2.63 -4.21 -7.79
CA GLU A 123 2.63 -2.74 -7.72
C GLU A 123 2.01 -2.25 -6.41
N GLN A 124 0.83 -2.79 -6.03
CA GLN A 124 0.16 -2.40 -4.79
C GLN A 124 0.99 -2.73 -3.56
N ILE A 125 1.65 -3.89 -3.53
CA ILE A 125 2.55 -4.27 -2.44
C ILE A 125 3.69 -3.25 -2.32
N ILE A 126 4.36 -2.92 -3.43
CA ILE A 126 5.44 -1.93 -3.44
C ILE A 126 4.93 -0.58 -2.97
N MET A 127 3.78 -0.13 -3.47
CA MET A 127 3.17 1.15 -3.08
C MET A 127 2.90 1.22 -1.58
N ASN A 128 2.33 0.18 -0.99
CA ASN A 128 2.05 0.14 0.46
C ASN A 128 3.34 0.22 1.28
N LEU A 129 4.37 -0.53 0.91
CA LEU A 129 5.67 -0.50 1.58
C LEU A 129 6.33 0.89 1.48
N VAL A 130 6.26 1.52 0.30
CA VAL A 130 6.82 2.85 0.04
C VAL A 130 6.09 3.93 0.86
N VAL A 131 4.76 3.85 0.98
CA VAL A 131 3.98 4.79 1.82
C VAL A 131 4.38 4.64 3.29
N ASN A 132 4.44 3.41 3.80
CA ASN A 132 4.86 3.16 5.18
C ASN A 132 6.28 3.67 5.45
N ALA A 133 7.21 3.43 4.52
CA ALA A 133 8.57 3.92 4.60
C ALA A 133 8.65 5.45 4.62
N ARG A 134 7.86 6.14 3.77
CA ARG A 134 7.78 7.60 3.76
C ARG A 134 7.28 8.12 5.10
N ASP A 135 6.21 7.54 5.62
CA ASP A 135 5.60 7.97 6.87
C ASP A 135 6.56 7.77 8.07
N ALA A 136 7.44 6.78 7.99
CA ALA A 136 8.53 6.56 8.95
C ALA A 136 9.68 7.59 8.84
N MET A 137 9.73 8.40 7.77
CA MET A 137 10.79 9.38 7.46
C MET A 137 10.26 10.82 7.34
N PRO A 138 9.65 11.41 8.39
CA PRO A 138 9.03 12.73 8.32
C PRO A 138 10.01 13.90 8.08
N LYS A 139 11.32 13.67 8.26
CA LYS A 139 12.38 14.66 8.04
C LYS A 139 13.20 14.39 6.77
N GLY A 140 12.67 13.55 5.87
CA GLY A 140 13.43 13.01 4.76
C GLY A 140 14.30 11.83 5.16
N GLY A 141 15.01 11.25 4.18
CA GLY A 141 15.82 10.06 4.39
C GLY A 141 16.15 9.32 3.10
N LYS A 142 16.46 8.03 3.23
CA LYS A 142 16.82 7.16 2.12
C LYS A 142 15.86 5.98 2.04
N LEU A 143 15.22 5.82 0.90
CA LEU A 143 14.39 4.67 0.58
C LEU A 143 15.10 3.80 -0.45
N THR A 144 15.33 2.52 -0.14
CA THR A 144 16.01 1.57 -1.02
C THR A 144 15.04 0.48 -1.43
N ILE A 145 14.88 0.26 -2.74
CA ILE A 145 14.16 -0.89 -3.29
C ILE A 145 15.20 -1.83 -3.88
N GLU A 146 15.23 -3.07 -3.43
CA GLU A 146 16.22 -4.05 -3.86
C GLU A 146 15.58 -5.33 -4.36
N THR A 147 16.19 -5.94 -5.37
CA THR A 147 15.80 -7.24 -5.90
C THR A 147 17.01 -8.15 -6.04
N GLN A 148 16.84 -9.41 -5.63
CA GLN A 148 17.93 -10.39 -5.66
C GLN A 148 17.40 -11.82 -5.80
N ASN A 149 18.15 -12.70 -6.46
CA ASN A 149 17.92 -14.15 -6.35
C ASN A 149 18.52 -14.66 -5.04
N VAL A 150 17.72 -15.28 -4.18
CA VAL A 150 18.14 -15.84 -2.90
C VAL A 150 17.84 -17.33 -2.84
N TYR A 151 18.72 -18.09 -2.19
CA TYR A 151 18.46 -19.50 -1.89
C TYR A 151 18.04 -19.60 -0.43
N LEU A 152 16.83 -20.10 -0.19
CA LEU A 152 16.33 -20.37 1.15
C LEU A 152 16.63 -21.83 1.47
N ASP A 153 17.35 -22.06 2.56
CA ASP A 153 17.77 -23.40 2.98
C ASP A 153 16.76 -24.05 3.95
N GLU A 154 17.07 -25.28 4.36
CA GLU A 154 16.25 -26.04 5.30
C GLU A 154 16.24 -25.43 6.71
N GLU A 155 17.28 -24.68 7.09
CA GLU A 155 17.35 -24.04 8.40
C GLU A 155 16.39 -22.85 8.46
N TYR A 156 16.34 -22.04 7.40
CA TYR A 156 15.39 -20.95 7.23
C TYR A 156 13.92 -21.45 7.21
N SER A 157 13.70 -22.59 6.56
CA SER A 157 12.38 -23.22 6.42
C SER A 157 11.86 -23.78 7.76
N LYS A 158 12.74 -24.17 8.70
CA LYS A 158 12.33 -24.62 10.04
C LYS A 158 11.74 -23.49 10.90
N ALA A 159 12.17 -22.25 10.67
CA ALA A 159 11.64 -21.08 11.37
C ALA A 159 10.36 -20.51 10.73
N HIS A 160 10.04 -20.88 9.48
CA HIS A 160 8.91 -20.34 8.71
C HIS A 160 8.13 -21.48 8.04
N ALA A 161 7.05 -21.94 8.70
CA ALA A 161 6.33 -23.17 8.35
C ALA A 161 5.79 -23.24 6.89
N ASP A 162 5.64 -22.10 6.21
CA ASP A 162 5.10 -22.01 4.86
C ASP A 162 6.17 -21.89 3.75
N VAL A 163 7.46 -21.93 4.09
CA VAL A 163 8.57 -21.80 3.12
C VAL A 163 9.16 -23.17 2.80
N GLN A 164 9.37 -23.44 1.52
CA GLN A 164 10.09 -24.63 1.06
C GLN A 164 11.53 -24.26 0.70
N PRO A 165 12.53 -25.13 0.93
CA PRO A 165 13.87 -24.86 0.48
C PRO A 165 13.94 -24.70 -1.04
N GLY A 166 14.72 -23.73 -1.52
CA GLY A 166 14.90 -23.51 -2.95
C GLY A 166 15.28 -22.08 -3.34
N TRP A 167 15.24 -21.81 -4.65
CA TRP A 167 15.51 -20.49 -5.21
C TRP A 167 14.26 -19.61 -5.21
N TYR A 168 14.42 -18.41 -4.67
CA TYR A 168 13.40 -17.38 -4.59
C TYR A 168 13.90 -16.08 -5.20
N VAL A 169 12.94 -15.28 -5.67
CA VAL A 169 13.17 -13.87 -5.99
C VAL A 169 12.81 -13.06 -4.76
N MET A 170 13.79 -12.35 -4.22
CA MET A 170 13.61 -11.39 -3.14
C MET A 170 13.27 -10.02 -3.73
N LEU A 171 12.28 -9.37 -3.11
CA LEU A 171 11.99 -7.95 -3.25
C LEU A 171 11.99 -7.36 -1.84
N ALA A 172 12.86 -6.39 -1.59
CA ALA A 172 12.91 -5.71 -0.30
C ALA A 172 12.79 -4.19 -0.47
N VAL A 173 12.18 -3.57 0.53
CA VAL A 173 12.01 -2.12 0.65
C VAL A 173 12.55 -1.74 2.01
N SER A 174 13.56 -0.88 2.04
CA SER A 174 14.26 -0.48 3.27
C SER A 174 14.31 1.03 3.39
N ASP A 175 13.93 1.55 4.54
CA ASP A 175 14.00 2.96 4.87
C ASP A 175 15.03 3.26 5.96
N THR A 176 15.32 4.55 6.15
CA THR A 176 16.14 5.07 7.26
C THR A 176 15.27 5.83 8.26
N GLY A 177 14.01 5.43 8.40
CA GLY A 177 13.03 6.05 9.28
C GLY A 177 13.25 5.70 10.75
N HIS A 178 12.25 6.02 11.56
CA HIS A 178 12.31 5.79 13.01
C HIS A 178 12.16 4.32 13.43
N GLY A 179 11.92 3.40 12.49
CA GLY A 179 11.73 1.99 12.76
C GLY A 179 10.48 1.68 13.57
N MET A 180 10.40 0.46 14.10
CA MET A 180 9.30 -0.02 14.95
C MET A 180 9.86 -0.47 16.29
N ASP A 181 9.19 -0.08 17.39
CA ASP A 181 9.44 -0.67 18.70
C ASP A 181 8.88 -2.10 18.78
N GLU A 182 9.25 -2.84 19.83
CA GLU A 182 8.84 -4.25 19.97
C GLU A 182 7.33 -4.43 20.14
N GLU A 183 6.65 -3.50 20.82
CA GLU A 183 5.19 -3.52 20.97
C GLU A 183 4.49 -3.36 19.62
N THR A 184 5.01 -2.50 18.74
CA THR A 184 4.53 -2.35 17.37
C THR A 184 4.80 -3.61 16.55
N LYS A 185 5.97 -4.27 16.69
CA LYS A 185 6.29 -5.49 15.92
C LYS A 185 5.35 -6.66 16.24
N GLU A 186 4.97 -6.83 17.51
CA GLU A 186 4.10 -7.92 17.94
C GLU A 186 2.65 -7.77 17.44
N ALA A 187 2.20 -6.55 17.14
CA ALA A 187 0.83 -6.26 16.70
C ALA A 187 0.61 -6.30 15.17
N TYR A 188 1.67 -6.46 14.36
CA TYR A 188 1.63 -6.32 12.90
C TYR A 188 1.57 -7.65 12.11
N PHE A 189 1.63 -8.80 12.78
CA PHE A 189 1.52 -10.15 12.19
C PHE A 189 0.27 -10.88 12.66
#